data_AF-A0A6G6ZV15-F1
#
_entry.id   AF-A0A6G6ZV15-F1
#
_cell.length_a   1.000
_cell.length_b   1.000
_cell.length_c   1.000
_cell.angle_alpha   90.00
_cell.angle_beta   90.00
_cell.angle_gamma   90.00
#
_symmetry.space_group_name_H-M   'P 1'
#
loop_
_entity.id
_entity.type
_entity.pdbx_description
1 polymer ?
#
loop_
_entity_poly.entity_id
_entity_poly.type
_entity_poly.pdbx_seq_one_letter_code
_entity_poly.pdbx_strand_id
1 'polypeptide(L)' 'MTTVVLEIDPQLYLLLQEAALAHRLSLEEECRRRLAGEERPSIYLQALVAELRADDQQRRATRT' A
#
# COMPACT_ATOMS: atom_id res chain seq x y z
N MET A 1 16.84 -3.28 -16.23
CA MET A 1 16.18 -3.96 -15.11
C MET A 1 17.22 -4.13 -14.03
N THR A 2 16.94 -3.70 -12.80
CA THR A 2 17.90 -3.73 -11.69
C THR A 2 17.51 -4.86 -10.77
N THR A 3 18.37 -5.86 -10.61
CA THR A 3 18.11 -7.00 -9.73
C THR A 3 18.63 -6.70 -8.33
N VAL A 4 17.81 -6.94 -7.31
CA VAL A 4 18.20 -6.83 -5.90
C VAL A 4 18.15 -8.23 -5.30
N VAL A 5 19.25 -8.66 -4.69
CA VAL A 5 19.33 -9.92 -3.94
C VAL A 5 19.20 -9.59 -2.46
N LEU A 6 18.29 -10.28 -1.78
CA LEU A 6 18.01 -10.09 -0.35
C LEU A 6 18.41 -11.35 0.40
N GLU A 7 19.37 -11.23 1.31
CA GLU A 7 19.65 -12.25 2.31
C GLU A 7 18.69 -12.04 3.48
N ILE A 8 17.86 -13.04 3.76
CA ILE A 8 16.86 -12.98 4.83
C ILE A 8 16.90 -14.25 5.65
N ASP A 9 16.48 -14.16 6.91
CA ASP A 9 16.37 -15.34 7.75
C ASP A 9 15.22 -16.26 7.26
N PRO A 10 15.31 -17.58 7.53
CA PRO A 10 14.30 -18.54 7.07
C PRO A 10 12.89 -18.27 7.60
N GLN A 11 12.76 -17.71 8.80
CA GLN A 11 11.46 -17.43 9.41
C GLN A 11 10.79 -16.24 8.69
N LEU A 12 11.54 -15.19 8.37
CA LEU A 12 11.05 -14.08 7.55
C LEU A 12 10.64 -14.55 6.16
N TYR A 13 11.39 -15.47 5.55
CA TYR A 13 11.01 -16.06 4.26
C TYR A 13 9.64 -16.76 4.31
N LEU A 14 9.35 -17.52 5.37
CA LEU A 14 8.04 -18.15 5.54
C LEU A 14 6.92 -17.11 5.73
N LEU A 15 7.15 -16.10 6.56
CA LEU A 15 6.16 -15.02 6.79
C LEU A 15 5.84 -14.24 5.51
N LEU A 16 6.84 -14.00 4.66
CA LEU A 16 6.64 -13.34 3.37
C LEU A 16 5.84 -14.21 2.40
N GLN A 17 6.07 -15.53 2.38
CA GLN A 17 5.29 -16.46 1.58
C GLN A 17 3.82 -16.53 2.03
N GLU A 18 3.57 -16.62 3.33
CA GLU A 18 2.22 -16.62 3.88
C GLU A 18 1.47 -15.33 3.55
N ALA A 19 2.14 -14.18 3.67
CA ALA A 19 1.56 -12.89 3.32
C ALA A 19 1.26 -12.76 1.83
N ALA A 20 2.16 -13.23 0.96
CA ALA A 20 1.95 -13.26 -0.48
C ALA A 20 0.71 -14.10 -0.84
N LEU A 21 0.57 -15.28 -0.22
CA LEU A 21 -0.60 -16.14 -0.38
C LEU A 21 -1.88 -15.44 0.11
N ALA A 22 -1.86 -14.82 1.29
CA ALA A 22 -3.00 -14.10 1.85
C ALA A 22 -3.44 -12.91 0.97
N HIS A 23 -2.49 -12.27 0.29
CA HIS A 23 -2.75 -11.15 -0.62
C HIS A 23 -2.96 -11.56 -2.08
N ARG A 24 -2.84 -12.87 -2.40
CA ARG A 24 -2.87 -13.41 -3.78
C ARG A 24 -1.86 -12.72 -4.71
N LEU A 25 -0.67 -12.44 -4.17
CA LEU A 25 0.46 -11.86 -4.89
C LEU A 25 1.56 -12.90 -5.05
N SER A 26 2.46 -12.68 -6.00
CA SER A 26 3.75 -13.37 -5.98
C SER A 26 4.61 -12.92 -4.80
N LEU A 27 5.58 -13.74 -4.38
CA LEU A 27 6.54 -13.37 -3.35
C LEU A 27 7.30 -12.09 -3.73
N GLU A 28 7.70 -11.95 -5.00
CA GLU A 28 8.38 -10.76 -5.51
C GLU A 28 7.52 -9.50 -5.36
N GLU A 29 6.24 -9.57 -5.72
CA GLU A 29 5.32 -8.43 -5.60
C GLU A 29 5.06 -8.03 -4.16
N GLU A 30 4.93 -8.98 -3.24
CA GLU A 30 4.77 -8.69 -1.80
C GLU A 30 6.05 -8.06 -1.23
N CYS A 31 7.24 -8.57 -1.61
CA CYS A 31 8.51 -7.95 -1.24
C CYS A 31 8.62 -6.52 -1.78
N ARG A 32 8.29 -6.30 -3.06
CA ARG A 32 8.30 -4.97 -3.69
C ARG A 32 7.32 -4.02 -3.00
N ARG A 33 6.11 -4.48 -2.67
CA ARG A 33 5.10 -3.70 -1.96
C ARG A 33 5.56 -3.27 -0.57
N ARG A 34 6.20 -4.17 0.18
CA ARG A 34 6.75 -3.83 1.51
C ARG A 34 7.97 -2.91 1.43
N LEU A 35 8.88 -3.14 0.48
CA LEU A 35 10.05 -2.30 0.26
C LEU A 35 9.68 -0.90 -0.27
N ALA A 36 8.58 -0.80 -1.03
CA ALA A 36 7.99 0.47 -1.42
C ALA A 36 7.36 1.24 -0.25
N GLY A 37 7.33 0.65 0.96
CA GLY A 37 6.88 1.31 2.18
C GLY A 37 5.37 1.48 2.25
N GLU A 38 4.58 0.49 1.84
CA GLU A 38 3.12 0.57 2.01
C GLU A 38 2.72 0.60 3.49
N GLU A 39 2.66 1.83 4.03
CA GLU A 39 1.57 2.25 4.88
C GLU A 39 0.29 1.77 4.20
N ARG A 40 -0.36 0.71 4.71
CA ARG A 40 -1.68 0.34 4.22
C ARG A 40 -2.58 1.56 4.44
N PRO A 41 -2.99 2.30 3.40
CA PRO A 41 -3.85 3.43 3.63
C PRO A 41 -5.19 2.85 4.05
N SER A 42 -5.60 3.17 5.27
CA SER A 42 -6.90 2.72 5.78
C SER A 42 -7.99 3.16 4.80
N ILE A 43 -8.77 2.21 4.28
CA ILE A 43 -9.87 2.48 3.34
C ILE A 43 -10.83 3.53 3.92
N TYR A 44 -11.05 3.46 5.24
CA TYR A 44 -11.83 4.46 5.96
C TYR A 44 -11.22 5.86 5.90
N LEU A 45 -9.89 5.98 6.11
CA LEU A 45 -9.20 7.27 6.00
C LEU A 45 -9.21 7.79 4.56
N GLN A 46 -9.10 6.92 3.56
CA GLN A 46 -9.18 7.32 2.15
C GLN A 46 -10.57 7.87 1.80
N ALA A 47 -11.64 7.20 2.24
CA ALA A 47 -13.01 7.67 2.04
C ALA A 47 -13.23 9.04 2.70
N LEU A 48 -12.81 9.17 3.97
CA LEU A 48 -12.92 10.44 4.70
C LEU A 48 -12.14 11.58 4.01
N VAL A 49 -10.92 11.31 3.55
CA VAL A 49 -10.11 12.30 2.83
C VAL A 49 -10.77 12.69 1.49
N ALA A 50 -11.41 11.75 0.79
CA ALA A 50 -12.12 12.04 -0.44
C ALA A 50 -13.35 12.94 -0.20
N GLU A 51 -14.14 12.67 0.84
CA GLU A 51 -15.28 13.51 1.26
C GLU A 51 -14.84 14.94 1.58
N LEU A 52 -13.78 15.11 2.40
CA LEU A 52 -13.26 16.43 2.76
C LEU A 52 -12.78 17.23 1.54
N ARG A 53 -12.12 16.56 0.58
CA ARG A 53 -11.68 17.20 -0.67
C ARG A 53 -12.86 17.64 -1.53
N ALA A 54 -13.93 16.85 -1.60
CA ALA A 54 -15.14 17.19 -2.33
C ALA A 54 -15.84 18.41 -1.70
N ASP A 55 -15.96 18.45 -0.37
CA ASP A 55 -16.50 19.59 0.37
C ASP A 55 -15.70 20.87 0.13
N ASP A 56 -14.37 20.79 0.18
CA ASP A 56 -13.49 21.94 -0.10
C ASP A 56 -13.63 22.43 -1.55
N GLN A 57 -13.77 21.52 -2.52
CA GLN A 57 -13.98 21.89 -3.92
C GLN A 57 -15.32 22.61 -4.11
N GLN A 58 -16.38 22.14 -3.45
CA GLN A 58 -17.70 22.78 -3.49
C GLN A 58 -17.70 24.18 -2.86
N ARG A 59 -17.00 24.34 -1.73
CA ARG A 59 -16.81 25.65 -1.08
C ARG A 59 -16.09 26.64 -1.97
N ARG A 60 -15.06 26.19 -2.70
CA ARG A 60 -14.32 27.02 -3.65
C ARG A 60 -15.18 27.43 -4.84
N ALA A 61 -15.96 26.51 -5.39
CA ALA A 61 -16.85 26.78 -6.52
C ALA A 61 -17.97 27.79 -6.20
N THR A 62 -18.41 27.84 -4.94
CA THR A 62 -19.47 28.76 -4.48
C THR A 62 -18.95 30.17 -4.21
N ARG A 63 -17.62 30.36 -4.13
CA ARG A 63 -16.98 31.65 -3.78
C ARG A 63 -16.48 32.44 -5.00
N THR A 64 -16.68 31.91 -6.20
CA THR A 64 -16.41 32.52 -7.51
C THR A 64 -17.71 32.73 -8.25
#